data_AF-A0A9P6HLG0-F1
#
_entry.id   AF-A0A9P6HLG0-F1
#
_cell.length_a   1.000
_cell.length_b   1.000
_cell.length_c   1.000
_cell.angle_alpha   90.00
_cell.angle_beta   90.00
_cell.angle_gamma   90.00
#
_symmetry.space_group_name_H-M   'P 1'
#
loop_
_entity.id
_entity.type
_entity.pdbx_description
1 polymer ?
#
loop_
_entity_poly.entity_id
_entity_poly.type
_entity_poly.pdbx_seq_one_letter_code
_entity_poly.pdbx_strand_id
1 'polypeptide(L)'
;TIWIIAQSNVAVKNVAEKLAESGFLDFKLLVSTDFHFDWHEHLYEAIRHNVIESSKFEETAIENEGLISGSRVMLCTISMLSTDWIMECGFTQLVPVQTLIIDEASQIEVGDYLPVLARYKTSLRKMVLIGDDKQYRMPKVIGDFISRQVYDSKLFTKHAIETHTCCRFVDVWNGEEVKKGVSWMNEGEAKAAVLIAKRYFQEGKNFKIITPYDAQRNAIENALKTSHLPWENTVFNVDSFQGNEEDHVVVSIVRTSGPGFMKNQRRTNVMLSRCKRSMLILTHREFLRYWDVAKTLVGRLAKEHTHKADWVTLEDLDFYRW
;
A
#
# COMPACT_ATOMS: atom_id res chain seq x y z
N THR A 1 8.82 -5.83 -29.84
CA THR A 1 9.04 -4.85 -28.74
C THR A 1 7.81 -4.81 -27.88
N ILE A 2 7.98 -4.61 -26.58
CA ILE A 2 6.92 -4.72 -25.57
C ILE A 2 6.88 -3.42 -24.78
N TRP A 3 5.68 -2.88 -24.61
CA TRP A 3 5.40 -1.80 -23.67
C TRP A 3 4.50 -2.34 -22.58
N ILE A 4 4.91 -2.15 -21.33
CA ILE A 4 4.13 -2.50 -20.15
C ILE A 4 3.69 -1.20 -19.50
N ILE A 5 2.37 -1.01 -19.36
CA ILE A 5 1.80 0.21 -18.80
C ILE A 5 0.85 -0.07 -17.64
N ALA A 6 0.63 0.93 -16.80
CA ALA A 6 -0.41 0.93 -15.78
C ALA A 6 -0.92 2.36 -15.52
N GLN A 7 -2.00 2.51 -14.74
CA GLN A 7 -2.60 3.82 -14.44
C GLN A 7 -1.68 4.71 -13.61
N SER A 8 -0.89 4.14 -12.71
CA SER A 8 -0.08 4.87 -11.73
C SER A 8 1.38 4.47 -11.78
N ASN A 9 2.27 5.42 -11.48
CA ASN A 9 3.71 5.15 -11.41
C ASN A 9 4.05 4.09 -10.34
N VAL A 10 3.26 3.98 -9.27
CA VAL A 10 3.44 2.93 -8.23
C VAL A 10 3.18 1.54 -8.82
N ALA A 11 2.11 1.38 -9.60
CA ALA A 11 1.81 0.10 -10.26
C ALA A 11 2.93 -0.28 -11.23
N VAL A 12 3.38 0.66 -12.08
CA VAL A 12 4.48 0.42 -13.02
C VAL A 12 5.78 0.06 -12.28
N LYS A 13 6.10 0.75 -11.17
CA LYS A 13 7.23 0.42 -10.30
C LYS A 13 7.15 -1.02 -9.78
N ASN A 14 5.99 -1.42 -9.25
CA ASN A 14 5.81 -2.77 -8.71
C ASN A 14 6.04 -3.85 -9.80
N VAL A 15 5.65 -3.57 -11.05
CA VAL A 15 5.95 -4.48 -12.17
C VAL A 15 7.45 -4.52 -12.46
N ALA A 16 8.14 -3.38 -12.46
CA ALA A 16 9.58 -3.29 -12.65
C ALA A 16 10.36 -4.08 -11.58
N GLU A 17 9.95 -3.97 -10.31
CA GLU A 17 10.57 -4.69 -9.20
C GLU A 17 10.39 -6.20 -9.34
N LYS A 18 9.18 -6.67 -9.70
CA LYS A 18 8.94 -8.10 -9.94
C LYS A 18 9.75 -8.65 -11.12
N LEU A 19 9.93 -7.87 -12.18
CA LEU A 19 10.81 -8.26 -13.29
C LEU A 19 12.24 -8.44 -12.80
N ALA A 20 12.76 -7.48 -12.03
CA ALA A 20 14.11 -7.56 -11.47
C ALA A 20 14.28 -8.74 -10.50
N GLU A 21 13.30 -8.99 -9.62
CA GLU A 21 13.28 -10.14 -8.70
C GLU A 21 13.29 -11.48 -9.46
N SER A 22 12.70 -11.53 -10.65
CA SER A 22 12.75 -12.70 -11.54
C SER A 22 14.07 -12.86 -12.31
N GLY A 23 15.03 -11.93 -12.12
CA GLY A 23 16.30 -11.89 -12.84
C GLY A 23 16.24 -11.23 -14.22
N PHE A 24 15.12 -10.59 -14.57
CA PHE A 24 14.96 -9.88 -15.84
C PHE A 24 15.25 -8.38 -15.66
N LEU A 25 16.45 -7.95 -16.08
CA LEU A 25 16.90 -6.55 -16.00
C LEU A 25 16.95 -5.84 -17.37
N ASP A 26 16.62 -6.52 -18.47
CA ASP A 26 16.59 -5.94 -19.82
C ASP A 26 15.27 -5.19 -20.09
N PHE A 27 15.03 -4.15 -19.29
CA PHE A 27 13.92 -3.23 -19.46
C PHE A 27 14.34 -1.78 -19.18
N LYS A 28 13.53 -0.81 -19.60
CA LYS A 28 13.67 0.59 -19.17
C LYS A 28 12.35 1.12 -18.64
N LEU A 29 12.41 1.80 -17.50
CA LEU A 29 11.27 2.40 -16.82
C LEU A 29 11.31 3.92 -17.00
N LEU A 30 10.35 4.45 -17.74
CA LEU A 30 10.18 5.88 -17.95
C LEU A 30 9.30 6.48 -16.85
N VAL A 31 9.76 7.56 -16.22
CA VAL A 31 9.08 8.17 -15.06
C VAL A 31 9.03 9.68 -15.20
N SER A 32 7.92 10.31 -14.83
CA SER A 32 7.82 11.78 -14.84
C SER A 32 8.66 12.41 -13.73
N THR A 33 9.28 13.55 -14.00
CA THR A 33 10.14 14.29 -13.05
C THR A 33 9.41 14.56 -11.73
N ASP A 34 8.15 15.02 -11.78
CA ASP A 34 7.34 15.32 -10.60
C ASP A 34 7.12 14.10 -9.68
N PHE A 35 7.09 12.89 -10.25
CA PHE A 35 6.94 11.67 -9.47
C PHE A 35 8.29 11.17 -8.91
N HIS A 36 9.41 11.51 -9.55
CA HIS A 36 10.72 11.19 -9.02
C HIS A 36 11.06 12.03 -7.78
N PHE A 37 10.62 13.29 -7.72
CA PHE A 37 10.84 14.19 -6.58
C PHE A 37 9.97 13.88 -5.34
N ASP A 38 8.84 13.20 -5.49
CA ASP A 38 8.04 12.70 -4.38
C ASP A 38 8.65 11.38 -3.79
N TRP A 39 9.79 11.54 -3.11
CA TRP A 39 10.16 10.78 -1.89
C TRP A 39 10.50 9.28 -1.99
N HIS A 40 11.07 8.78 -3.10
CA HIS A 40 11.32 7.34 -3.24
C HIS A 40 12.69 6.91 -3.78
N GLU A 41 13.75 7.72 -3.69
CA GLU A 41 15.09 7.36 -4.22
C GLU A 41 15.66 6.05 -3.62
N HIS A 42 15.38 5.78 -2.34
CA HIS A 42 15.78 4.55 -1.63
C HIS A 42 14.94 3.32 -2.01
N LEU A 43 13.79 3.49 -2.67
CA LEU A 43 12.91 2.39 -3.10
C LEU A 43 13.24 1.87 -4.51
N TYR A 44 14.25 2.42 -5.19
CA TYR A 44 14.66 1.99 -6.53
C TYR A 44 16.04 1.34 -6.56
N GLU A 45 16.69 1.06 -5.42
CA GLU A 45 18.09 0.61 -5.39
C GLU A 45 18.39 -0.56 -6.35
N ALA A 46 17.48 -1.53 -6.44
CA ALA A 46 17.63 -2.69 -7.33
C ALA A 46 17.46 -2.37 -8.83
N ILE A 47 16.64 -1.37 -9.18
CA ILE A 47 16.22 -1.06 -10.57
C ILE A 47 16.64 0.33 -11.03
N ARG A 48 17.42 1.07 -10.24
CA ARG A 48 17.81 2.47 -10.49
C ARG A 48 18.47 2.66 -11.86
N HIS A 49 19.25 1.68 -12.30
CA HIS A 49 19.94 1.67 -13.59
C HIS A 49 19.01 1.51 -14.80
N ASN A 50 17.76 1.09 -14.57
CA ASN A 50 16.72 0.96 -15.59
C ASN A 50 15.80 2.19 -15.64
N VAL A 51 15.85 3.09 -14.67
CA VAL A 51 14.96 4.26 -14.58
C VAL A 51 15.50 5.40 -15.44
N ILE A 52 14.64 5.95 -16.29
CA ILE A 52 14.89 7.15 -17.09
C ILE A 52 13.83 8.18 -16.73
N GLU A 53 14.27 9.28 -16.12
CA GLU A 53 13.40 10.39 -15.76
C GLU A 53 13.12 11.27 -16.99
N SER A 54 11.91 11.83 -17.08
CA SER A 54 11.52 12.70 -18.20
C SER A 54 12.37 13.96 -18.34
N SER A 55 13.04 14.41 -17.27
CA SER A 55 14.01 15.51 -17.31
C SER A 55 15.28 15.18 -18.10
N LYS A 56 15.56 13.90 -18.33
CA LYS A 56 16.71 13.40 -19.10
C LYS A 56 16.34 13.06 -20.54
N PHE A 57 15.07 13.27 -20.94
CA PHE A 57 14.67 12.98 -22.31
C PHE A 57 15.20 14.09 -23.20
N GLU A 58 15.94 13.69 -24.21
CA GLU A 58 16.44 14.59 -25.24
C GLU A 58 15.40 14.78 -26.34
N GLU A 59 15.60 15.76 -27.21
CA GLU A 59 14.60 16.14 -28.22
C GLU A 59 14.48 15.12 -29.36
N THR A 60 15.52 14.31 -29.60
CA THR A 60 15.57 13.40 -30.76
C THR A 60 15.76 11.92 -30.40
N ALA A 61 15.34 11.05 -31.32
CA ALA A 61 15.54 9.60 -31.20
C ALA A 61 17.03 9.22 -31.07
N ILE A 62 17.92 9.88 -31.81
CA ILE A 62 19.35 9.56 -31.86
C ILE A 62 19.99 9.81 -30.49
N GLU A 63 19.63 10.91 -29.84
CA GLU A 63 20.16 11.28 -28.52
C GLU A 63 19.63 10.35 -27.43
N ASN A 64 18.38 9.92 -27.54
CA ASN A 64 17.75 9.02 -26.59
C ASN A 64 18.12 7.53 -26.76
N GLU A 65 18.75 7.14 -27.88
CA GLU A 65 19.15 5.75 -28.16
C GLU A 65 20.06 5.18 -27.06
N GLY A 66 21.00 6.00 -26.57
CA GLY A 66 21.89 5.62 -25.47
C GLY A 66 21.16 5.31 -24.16
N LEU A 67 20.08 6.05 -23.87
CA LEU A 67 19.27 5.86 -22.66
C LEU A 67 18.54 4.51 -22.67
N ILE A 68 18.08 4.07 -23.84
CA ILE A 68 17.38 2.80 -24.01
C ILE A 68 18.35 1.62 -23.86
N SER A 69 19.62 1.81 -24.27
CA SER A 69 20.67 0.79 -24.19
C SER A 69 20.30 -0.52 -24.89
N GLY A 70 19.55 -0.44 -26.01
CA GLY A 70 19.10 -1.60 -26.78
C GLY A 70 17.91 -2.38 -26.20
N SER A 71 17.41 -2.00 -25.02
CA SER A 71 16.25 -2.63 -24.39
C SER A 71 15.03 -2.62 -25.32
N ARG A 72 14.33 -3.75 -25.36
CA ARG A 72 13.11 -3.92 -26.16
C ARG A 72 11.83 -3.95 -25.33
N VAL A 73 11.98 -3.76 -24.01
CA VAL A 73 10.90 -3.74 -23.03
C VAL A 73 10.89 -2.38 -22.34
N MET A 74 9.80 -1.64 -22.52
CA MET A 74 9.61 -0.31 -21.94
C MET A 74 8.47 -0.34 -20.94
N LEU A 75 8.66 0.29 -19.79
CA LEU A 75 7.67 0.44 -18.74
C LEU A 75 7.35 1.94 -18.58
N CYS A 76 6.08 2.32 -18.52
CA CYS A 76 5.67 3.70 -18.23
C CYS A 76 4.20 3.76 -17.81
N THR A 77 3.71 4.92 -17.38
CA THR A 77 2.27 5.10 -17.18
C THR A 77 1.53 5.26 -18.50
N ILE A 78 0.23 4.92 -18.51
CA ILE A 78 -0.62 5.16 -19.69
C ILE A 78 -0.64 6.64 -20.09
N SER A 79 -0.61 7.55 -19.11
CA SER A 79 -0.53 9.00 -19.36
C SER A 79 0.76 9.37 -20.09
N MET A 80 1.91 8.81 -19.70
CA MET A 80 3.18 9.07 -20.37
C MET A 80 3.21 8.51 -21.80
N LEU A 81 2.66 7.31 -22.02
CA LEU A 81 2.54 6.77 -23.38
C LEU A 81 1.55 7.57 -24.25
N SER A 82 0.65 8.31 -23.61
CA SER A 82 -0.38 9.13 -24.26
C SER A 82 0.05 10.57 -24.55
N THR A 83 1.24 11.02 -24.16
CA THR A 83 1.74 12.37 -24.53
C THR A 83 2.34 12.36 -25.94
N ASP A 84 2.24 13.47 -26.67
CA ASP A 84 2.94 13.60 -27.97
C ASP A 84 4.45 13.61 -27.80
N TRP A 85 4.92 14.17 -26.68
CA TRP A 85 6.31 14.23 -26.29
C TRP A 85 7.06 12.90 -26.40
N ILE A 86 6.44 11.78 -25.99
CA ILE A 86 7.11 10.46 -26.07
C ILE A 86 7.37 9.98 -27.50
N MET A 87 6.60 10.47 -28.47
CA MET A 87 6.87 10.23 -29.90
C MET A 87 7.95 11.17 -30.42
N GLU A 88 7.89 12.44 -30.02
CA GLU A 88 8.83 13.49 -30.44
C GLU A 88 10.25 13.14 -30.00
N CYS A 89 10.43 12.74 -28.74
CA CYS A 89 11.69 12.20 -28.22
C CYS A 89 12.14 10.89 -28.89
N GLY A 90 11.31 10.26 -29.72
CA GLY A 90 11.69 9.10 -30.52
C GLY A 90 11.73 7.76 -29.79
N PHE A 91 11.39 7.68 -28.49
CA PHE A 91 11.34 6.41 -27.75
C PHE A 91 10.46 5.35 -28.43
N THR A 92 9.29 5.77 -28.93
CA THR A 92 8.37 4.87 -29.64
C THR A 92 8.75 4.62 -31.10
N GLN A 93 9.74 5.32 -31.64
CA GLN A 93 10.36 5.02 -32.93
C GLN A 93 11.46 3.96 -32.76
N LEU A 94 12.32 4.12 -31.75
CA LEU A 94 13.37 3.18 -31.37
C LEU A 94 12.80 1.85 -30.87
N VAL A 95 11.73 1.91 -30.06
CA VAL A 95 11.02 0.76 -29.52
C VAL A 95 9.54 0.86 -29.89
N PRO A 96 9.15 0.42 -31.10
CA PRO A 96 7.76 0.51 -31.55
C PRO A 96 6.77 -0.19 -30.61
N VAL A 97 5.57 0.36 -30.43
CA VAL A 97 4.54 -0.23 -29.57
C VAL A 97 3.86 -1.40 -30.29
N GLN A 98 4.51 -2.58 -30.32
CA GLN A 98 3.97 -3.76 -31.00
C GLN A 98 3.09 -4.63 -30.11
N THR A 99 3.52 -4.84 -28.86
CA THR A 99 2.75 -5.52 -27.83
C THR A 99 2.58 -4.58 -26.66
N LEU A 100 1.34 -4.32 -26.27
CA LEU A 100 0.99 -3.50 -25.12
C LEU A 100 0.43 -4.40 -24.02
N ILE A 101 1.15 -4.50 -22.90
CA ILE A 101 0.70 -5.18 -21.70
C ILE A 101 0.24 -4.11 -20.73
N ILE A 102 -0.94 -4.27 -20.16
CA ILE A 102 -1.56 -3.28 -19.29
C ILE A 102 -1.81 -3.96 -17.96
N ASP A 103 -1.09 -3.56 -16.93
CA ASP A 103 -1.33 -4.01 -15.57
C ASP A 103 -2.39 -3.14 -14.89
N GLU A 104 -3.15 -3.75 -13.99
CA GLU A 104 -4.30 -3.12 -13.33
C GLU A 104 -5.30 -2.48 -14.32
N ALA A 105 -5.51 -3.12 -15.48
CA ALA A 105 -6.35 -2.61 -16.56
C ALA A 105 -7.79 -2.28 -16.14
N SER A 106 -8.31 -2.97 -15.11
CA SER A 106 -9.63 -2.70 -14.51
C SER A 106 -9.73 -1.32 -13.84
N GLN A 107 -8.60 -0.68 -13.52
CA GLN A 107 -8.55 0.64 -12.89
C GLN A 107 -8.50 1.80 -13.91
N ILE A 108 -8.26 1.51 -15.19
CA ILE A 108 -8.11 2.51 -16.25
C ILE A 108 -9.48 2.74 -16.91
N GLU A 109 -9.86 4.01 -17.09
CA GLU A 109 -11.11 4.33 -17.77
C GLU A 109 -11.02 4.06 -19.27
N VAL A 110 -12.13 3.64 -19.89
CA VAL A 110 -12.15 3.29 -21.33
C VAL A 110 -11.63 4.43 -22.21
N GLY A 111 -11.92 5.69 -21.81
CA GLY A 111 -11.46 6.89 -22.51
C GLY A 111 -9.94 7.05 -22.53
N ASP A 112 -9.23 6.60 -21.48
CA ASP A 112 -7.78 6.74 -21.34
C ASP A 112 -7.02 5.83 -22.32
N TYR A 113 -7.65 4.77 -22.82
CA TYR A 113 -7.06 3.90 -23.84
C TYR A 113 -7.10 4.51 -25.24
N LEU A 114 -8.06 5.40 -25.51
CA LEU A 114 -8.31 5.91 -26.86
C LEU A 114 -7.09 6.62 -27.47
N PRO A 115 -6.35 7.50 -26.75
CA PRO A 115 -5.15 8.15 -27.29
C PRO A 115 -4.08 7.15 -27.73
N VAL A 116 -3.78 6.15 -26.89
CA VAL A 116 -2.78 5.12 -27.18
C VAL A 116 -3.20 4.30 -28.41
N LEU A 117 -4.46 3.85 -28.45
CA LEU A 117 -4.98 3.05 -29.57
C LEU A 117 -5.00 3.85 -30.88
N ALA A 118 -5.43 5.10 -30.84
CA ALA A 118 -5.47 5.96 -32.03
C ALA A 118 -4.07 6.25 -32.57
N ARG A 119 -3.11 6.53 -31.67
CA ARG A 119 -1.74 6.90 -32.02
C ARG A 119 -0.95 5.72 -32.57
N TYR A 120 -1.01 4.57 -31.90
CA TYR A 120 -0.20 3.40 -32.27
C TYR A 120 -0.94 2.40 -33.15
N LYS A 121 -2.08 2.78 -33.77
CA LYS A 121 -2.92 1.92 -34.62
C LYS A 121 -2.18 1.16 -35.72
N THR A 122 -1.05 1.70 -36.22
CA THR A 122 -0.25 1.09 -37.29
C THR A 122 0.83 0.13 -36.78
N SER A 123 1.28 0.30 -35.54
CA SER A 123 2.38 -0.50 -34.96
C SER A 123 1.88 -1.55 -33.97
N LEU A 124 0.77 -1.28 -33.28
CA LEU A 124 0.17 -2.16 -32.27
C LEU A 124 -0.42 -3.41 -32.91
N ARG A 125 0.04 -4.58 -32.46
CA ARG A 125 -0.36 -5.90 -32.97
C ARG A 125 -1.05 -6.74 -31.91
N LYS A 126 -0.72 -6.55 -30.63
CA LYS A 126 -1.27 -7.31 -29.52
C LYS A 126 -1.47 -6.41 -28.30
N MET A 127 -2.63 -6.55 -27.66
CA MET A 127 -2.95 -5.92 -26.40
C MET A 127 -3.25 -7.02 -25.38
N VAL A 128 -2.65 -6.94 -24.19
CA VAL A 128 -2.84 -7.88 -23.09
C VAL A 128 -3.31 -7.07 -21.89
N LEU A 129 -4.52 -7.35 -21.42
CA LEU A 129 -5.09 -6.71 -20.24
C LEU A 129 -4.91 -7.64 -19.05
N ILE A 130 -4.17 -7.17 -18.05
CA ILE A 130 -3.90 -7.84 -16.78
C ILE A 130 -4.54 -7.01 -15.68
N GLY A 131 -5.07 -7.67 -14.67
CA GLY A 131 -5.81 -7.05 -13.58
C GLY A 131 -7.26 -7.52 -13.60
N ASP A 132 -7.65 -8.16 -12.51
CA ASP A 132 -9.07 -8.40 -12.22
C ASP A 132 -9.55 -7.20 -11.40
N ASP A 133 -10.84 -6.86 -11.49
CA ASP A 133 -11.46 -5.89 -10.58
C ASP A 133 -11.59 -6.45 -9.16
N LYS A 134 -11.02 -7.63 -8.88
CA LYS A 134 -11.22 -8.38 -7.64
C LYS A 134 -9.99 -8.38 -6.76
N GLN A 135 -10.23 -8.19 -5.47
CA GLN A 135 -9.24 -8.42 -4.43
C GLN A 135 -9.58 -9.72 -3.70
N TYR A 136 -8.55 -10.54 -3.45
CA TYR A 136 -8.65 -11.85 -2.81
C TYR A 136 -7.95 -11.90 -1.44
N ARG A 137 -7.42 -10.76 -0.98
CA ARG A 137 -6.59 -10.66 0.22
C ARG A 137 -7.43 -10.34 1.44
N MET A 138 -8.12 -9.21 1.41
CA MET A 138 -8.77 -8.66 2.60
C MET A 138 -10.12 -9.34 2.83
N PRO A 139 -10.46 -9.66 4.10
CA PRO A 139 -11.81 -10.02 4.48
C PRO A 139 -12.85 -9.02 3.98
N LYS A 140 -14.08 -9.49 3.71
CA LYS A 140 -15.13 -8.72 3.02
C LYS A 140 -15.41 -7.37 3.67
N VAL A 141 -15.47 -7.33 5.00
CA VAL A 141 -15.72 -6.11 5.78
C VAL A 141 -14.66 -5.04 5.51
N ILE A 142 -13.38 -5.42 5.47
CA ILE A 142 -12.26 -4.51 5.27
C ILE A 142 -12.14 -4.16 3.78
N GLY A 143 -12.23 -5.17 2.91
CA GLY A 143 -12.10 -4.99 1.46
C GLY A 143 -13.19 -4.10 0.88
N ASP A 144 -14.46 -4.33 1.25
CA ASP A 144 -15.59 -3.52 0.77
C ASP A 144 -15.50 -2.09 1.32
N PHE A 145 -15.03 -1.91 2.56
CA PHE A 145 -14.77 -0.58 3.12
C PHE A 145 -13.68 0.16 2.33
N ILE A 146 -12.51 -0.46 2.13
CA ILE A 146 -11.39 0.14 1.40
C ILE A 146 -11.80 0.44 -0.05
N SER A 147 -12.52 -0.47 -0.69
CA SER A 147 -13.05 -0.26 -2.03
C SER A 147 -13.92 0.99 -2.12
N ARG A 148 -14.89 1.15 -1.21
CA ARG A 148 -15.76 2.34 -1.17
C ARG A 148 -14.98 3.63 -0.88
N GLN A 149 -14.00 3.59 0.02
CA GLN A 149 -13.38 4.79 0.58
C GLN A 149 -12.13 5.25 -0.17
N VAL A 150 -11.52 4.38 -0.97
CA VAL A 150 -10.23 4.63 -1.63
C VAL A 150 -10.27 4.34 -3.12
N TYR A 151 -11.12 3.40 -3.57
CA TYR A 151 -11.16 2.93 -4.96
C TYR A 151 -12.53 3.14 -5.63
N ASP A 152 -13.35 4.07 -5.14
CA ASP A 152 -14.67 4.41 -5.69
C ASP A 152 -15.58 3.21 -5.98
N SER A 153 -15.52 2.18 -5.13
CA SER A 153 -16.24 0.91 -5.27
C SER A 153 -15.88 0.08 -6.51
N LYS A 154 -14.77 0.39 -7.19
CA LYS A 154 -14.28 -0.33 -8.37
C LYS A 154 -13.54 -1.64 -8.02
N LEU A 155 -13.26 -1.89 -6.73
CA LEU A 155 -12.56 -3.10 -6.27
C LEU A 155 -13.55 -4.07 -5.59
N PHE A 156 -13.76 -5.25 -6.17
CA PHE A 156 -14.69 -6.26 -5.68
C PHE A 156 -14.00 -7.26 -4.75
N THR A 157 -14.51 -7.40 -3.52
CA THR A 157 -13.97 -8.40 -2.60
C THR A 157 -14.45 -9.81 -2.94
N LYS A 158 -13.50 -10.71 -3.19
CA LYS A 158 -13.72 -12.17 -3.19
C LYS A 158 -12.90 -12.79 -2.06
N HIS A 159 -13.53 -12.95 -0.90
CA HIS A 159 -12.88 -13.53 0.27
C HIS A 159 -13.87 -14.40 1.05
N ALA A 160 -13.41 -15.52 1.59
CA ALA A 160 -14.27 -16.47 2.31
C ALA A 160 -14.74 -15.93 3.68
N ILE A 161 -13.96 -15.03 4.28
CA ILE A 161 -14.29 -14.41 5.57
C ILE A 161 -15.15 -13.16 5.34
N GLU A 162 -16.42 -13.25 5.74
CA GLU A 162 -17.41 -12.19 5.64
C GLU A 162 -17.87 -11.62 6.99
N THR A 163 -17.49 -12.27 8.09
CA THR A 163 -17.92 -11.91 9.44
C THR A 163 -17.33 -10.57 9.88
N HIS A 164 -18.15 -9.65 10.40
CA HIS A 164 -17.70 -8.35 10.94
C HIS A 164 -16.58 -8.49 11.99
N THR A 165 -16.57 -9.58 12.75
CA THR A 165 -15.57 -9.88 13.78
C THR A 165 -14.14 -10.06 13.25
N CYS A 166 -13.94 -10.13 11.93
CA CYS A 166 -12.60 -10.13 11.34
C CYS A 166 -11.89 -8.79 11.51
N CYS A 167 -12.61 -7.69 11.73
CA CYS A 167 -12.04 -6.39 12.04
C CYS A 167 -12.68 -5.88 13.34
N ARG A 168 -11.87 -5.63 14.36
CA ARG A 168 -12.36 -5.07 15.62
C ARG A 168 -11.47 -3.96 16.10
N PHE A 169 -12.08 -3.01 16.80
CA PHE A 169 -11.36 -2.03 17.58
C PHE A 169 -11.15 -2.55 19.00
N VAL A 170 -10.01 -2.21 19.58
CA VAL A 170 -9.75 -2.42 21.01
C VAL A 170 -9.77 -1.05 21.66
N ASP A 171 -10.71 -0.84 22.59
CA ASP A 171 -10.83 0.43 23.31
C ASP A 171 -9.80 0.51 24.44
N VAL A 172 -8.68 1.17 24.14
CA VAL A 172 -7.61 1.44 25.10
C VAL A 172 -7.89 2.79 25.78
N TRP A 173 -8.96 2.82 26.56
CA TRP A 173 -9.49 4.04 27.19
C TRP A 173 -8.50 4.73 28.15
N ASN A 174 -7.55 3.98 28.71
CA ASN A 174 -6.52 4.50 29.61
C ASN A 174 -5.16 4.77 28.92
N GLY A 175 -5.10 4.60 27.59
CA GLY A 175 -3.90 4.89 26.82
C GLY A 175 -3.83 6.36 26.48
N GLU A 176 -2.69 6.99 26.74
CA GLU A 176 -2.43 8.39 26.37
C GLU A 176 -1.17 8.51 25.51
N GLU A 177 -1.22 9.40 24.51
CA GLU A 177 -0.05 9.70 23.69
C GLU A 177 1.02 10.43 24.51
N VAL A 178 2.27 9.97 24.41
CA VAL A 178 3.44 10.59 25.01
C VAL A 178 4.45 10.90 23.91
N LYS A 179 4.89 12.15 23.85
CA LYS A 179 5.93 12.57 22.90
C LYS A 179 7.29 12.05 23.34
N LYS A 180 8.02 11.41 22.42
CA LYS A 180 9.40 10.94 22.62
C LYS A 180 10.28 11.47 21.49
N GLY A 181 10.98 12.58 21.77
CA GLY A 181 11.73 13.32 20.76
C GLY A 181 10.81 13.84 19.65
N VAL A 182 11.03 13.37 18.43
CA VAL A 182 10.22 13.69 17.23
C VAL A 182 9.09 12.69 16.97
N SER A 183 8.95 11.65 17.79
CA SER A 183 8.00 10.55 17.63
C SER A 183 6.99 10.49 18.80
N TRP A 184 6.07 9.54 18.75
CA TRP A 184 5.01 9.34 19.73
C TRP A 184 4.93 7.88 20.16
N MET A 185 4.53 7.66 21.41
CA MET A 185 4.23 6.33 21.95
C MET A 185 2.97 6.39 22.80
N ASN A 186 2.33 5.25 23.00
CA ASN A 186 1.19 5.07 23.88
C ASN A 186 1.39 3.75 24.63
N GLU A 187 1.68 3.85 25.92
CA GLU A 187 2.03 2.69 26.75
C GLU A 187 0.83 1.75 26.95
N GLY A 188 -0.39 2.30 27.04
CA GLY A 188 -1.62 1.51 27.13
C GLY A 188 -1.82 0.64 25.88
N GLU A 189 -1.65 1.24 24.69
CA GLU A 189 -1.75 0.49 23.44
C GLU A 189 -0.63 -0.55 23.31
N ALA A 190 0.59 -0.22 23.77
CA ALA A 190 1.71 -1.17 23.75
C ALA A 190 1.42 -2.40 24.63
N LYS A 191 0.85 -2.20 25.83
CA LYS A 191 0.43 -3.30 26.72
C LYS A 191 -0.66 -4.17 26.07
N ALA A 192 -1.68 -3.54 25.49
CA ALA A 192 -2.75 -4.26 24.78
C ALA A 192 -2.19 -5.07 23.60
N ALA A 193 -1.24 -4.52 22.84
CA ALA A 193 -0.57 -5.23 21.75
C ALA A 193 0.17 -6.48 22.23
N VAL A 194 0.85 -6.42 23.37
CA VAL A 194 1.54 -7.57 23.97
C VAL A 194 0.56 -8.65 24.41
N LEU A 195 -0.58 -8.28 25.02
CA LEU A 195 -1.62 -9.26 25.41
C LEU A 195 -2.17 -10.03 24.20
N ILE A 196 -2.45 -9.31 23.11
CA ILE A 196 -2.90 -9.89 21.85
C ILE A 196 -1.83 -10.79 21.24
N ALA A 197 -0.58 -10.31 21.18
CA ALA A 197 0.55 -11.08 20.66
C ALA A 197 0.77 -12.37 21.44
N LYS A 198 0.64 -12.33 22.77
CA LYS A 198 0.73 -13.50 23.64
C LYS A 198 -0.33 -14.55 23.27
N ARG A 199 -1.58 -14.13 23.09
CA ARG A 199 -2.67 -15.03 22.68
C ARG A 199 -2.40 -15.63 21.30
N TYR A 200 -2.07 -14.81 20.31
CA TYR A 200 -1.80 -15.29 18.96
C TYR A 200 -0.62 -16.26 18.92
N PHE A 201 0.43 -16.00 19.70
CA PHE A 201 1.55 -16.92 19.83
C PHE A 201 1.13 -18.27 20.45
N GLN A 202 0.33 -18.24 21.52
CA GLN A 202 -0.20 -19.46 22.16
C GLN A 202 -1.11 -20.27 21.23
N GLU A 203 -1.86 -19.59 20.36
CA GLU A 203 -2.73 -20.21 19.35
C GLU A 203 -1.97 -20.62 18.06
N GLY A 204 -0.67 -20.36 17.96
CA GLY A 204 0.13 -20.66 16.78
C GLY A 204 -0.26 -19.85 15.53
N LYS A 205 -0.80 -18.64 15.72
CA LYS A 205 -1.22 -17.74 14.64
C LYS A 205 -0.03 -16.97 14.07
N ASN A 206 -0.01 -16.78 12.76
CA ASN A 206 0.92 -15.85 12.11
C ASN A 206 0.39 -14.42 12.24
N PHE A 207 1.18 -13.54 12.85
CA PHE A 207 0.76 -12.17 13.09
C PHE A 207 1.90 -11.15 12.96
N LYS A 208 1.51 -9.92 12.64
CA LYS A 208 2.39 -8.74 12.61
C LYS A 208 1.72 -7.58 13.32
N ILE A 209 2.52 -6.72 13.94
CA ILE A 209 2.07 -5.50 14.58
C ILE A 209 2.55 -4.30 13.77
N ILE A 210 1.66 -3.39 13.43
CA ILE A 210 1.95 -2.20 12.63
C ILE A 210 1.64 -0.95 13.46
N THR A 211 2.55 0.01 13.45
CA THR A 211 2.33 1.31 14.11
C THR A 211 3.02 2.43 13.34
N PRO A 212 2.45 3.64 13.24
CA PRO A 212 3.03 4.70 12.42
C PRO A 212 4.22 5.42 13.06
N TYR A 213 4.57 5.11 14.31
CA TYR A 213 5.58 5.84 15.08
C TYR A 213 6.70 4.92 15.57
N ASP A 214 7.96 5.27 15.26
CA ASP A 214 9.11 4.45 15.66
C ASP A 214 9.28 4.33 17.18
N ALA A 215 8.91 5.37 17.95
CA ALA A 215 8.93 5.27 19.42
C ALA A 215 7.94 4.21 19.91
N GLN A 216 6.76 4.11 19.30
CA GLN A 216 5.81 3.03 19.60
C GLN A 216 6.33 1.67 19.13
N ARG A 217 6.90 1.58 17.92
CA ARG A 217 7.47 0.32 17.40
C ARG A 217 8.49 -0.25 18.38
N ASN A 218 9.45 0.58 18.78
CA ASN A 218 10.49 0.20 19.75
C ASN A 218 9.90 -0.16 21.11
N ALA A 219 8.89 0.57 21.59
CA ALA A 219 8.23 0.26 22.87
C ALA A 219 7.56 -1.11 22.85
N ILE A 220 6.85 -1.45 21.77
CA ILE A 220 6.20 -2.76 21.61
C ILE A 220 7.24 -3.87 21.48
N GLU A 221 8.27 -3.71 20.64
CA GLU A 221 9.34 -4.71 20.49
C GLU A 221 10.02 -5.02 21.83
N ASN A 222 10.38 -3.99 22.60
CA ASN A 222 10.98 -4.17 23.91
C ASN A 222 10.03 -4.87 24.90
N ALA A 223 8.74 -4.54 24.86
CA ALA A 223 7.74 -5.16 25.72
C ALA A 223 7.50 -6.64 25.36
N LEU A 224 7.50 -6.99 24.07
CA LEU A 224 7.45 -8.38 23.59
C LEU A 224 8.68 -9.16 24.05
N LYS A 225 9.88 -8.59 23.87
CA LYS A 225 11.14 -9.18 24.32
C LYS A 225 11.15 -9.45 25.82
N THR A 226 10.73 -8.48 26.62
CA THR A 226 10.62 -8.60 28.09
C THR A 226 9.61 -9.69 28.48
N SER A 227 8.56 -9.87 27.69
CA SER A 227 7.53 -10.90 27.89
C SER A 227 7.91 -12.27 27.33
N HIS A 228 9.15 -12.44 26.84
CA HIS A 228 9.64 -13.67 26.21
C HIS A 228 8.78 -14.14 25.03
N LEU A 229 8.22 -13.20 24.28
CA LEU A 229 7.45 -13.44 23.05
C LEU A 229 8.33 -13.22 21.81
N PRO A 230 7.97 -13.78 20.64
CA PRO A 230 8.61 -13.43 19.38
C PRO A 230 8.54 -11.91 19.15
N TRP A 231 9.70 -11.29 19.00
CA TRP A 231 9.84 -9.84 18.82
C TRP A 231 10.58 -9.51 17.51
N GLU A 232 11.52 -10.36 17.10
CA GLU A 232 12.23 -10.23 15.83
C GLU A 232 11.23 -10.31 14.68
N ASN A 233 11.34 -9.37 13.73
CA ASN A 233 10.51 -9.32 12.53
C ASN A 233 8.99 -9.33 12.84
N THR A 234 8.56 -8.80 14.00
CA THR A 234 7.15 -8.86 14.46
C THR A 234 6.46 -7.51 14.44
N VAL A 235 7.19 -6.42 14.70
CA VAL A 235 6.63 -5.06 14.79
C VAL A 235 7.25 -4.16 13.71
N PHE A 236 6.41 -3.44 12.98
CA PHE A 236 6.83 -2.63 11.84
C PHE A 236 6.25 -1.23 11.90
N ASN A 237 6.98 -0.30 11.31
CA ASN A 237 6.36 0.95 10.90
C ASN A 237 5.62 0.76 9.56
N VAL A 238 4.70 1.67 9.24
CA VAL A 238 3.84 1.51 8.05
C VAL A 238 4.66 1.46 6.75
N ASP A 239 5.73 2.23 6.66
CA ASP A 239 6.53 2.33 5.43
C ASP A 239 7.35 1.05 5.20
N SER A 240 7.99 0.51 6.23
CA SER A 240 8.71 -0.77 6.15
C SER A 240 7.80 -1.98 5.92
N PHE A 241 6.50 -1.87 6.25
CA PHE A 241 5.52 -2.91 6.00
C PHE A 241 4.87 -2.82 4.61
N GLN A 242 5.25 -1.84 3.78
CA GLN A 242 4.72 -1.73 2.42
C GLN A 242 5.10 -2.97 1.59
N GLY A 243 4.14 -3.50 0.82
CA GLY A 243 4.31 -4.73 0.04
C GLY A 243 4.14 -6.02 0.85
N ASN A 244 4.34 -5.97 2.17
CA ASN A 244 4.12 -7.09 3.07
C ASN A 244 2.62 -7.28 3.40
N GLU A 245 2.28 -8.48 3.85
CA GLU A 245 0.94 -8.93 4.22
C GLU A 245 1.05 -10.04 5.28
N GLU A 246 0.04 -10.15 6.14
CA GLU A 246 0.00 -11.21 7.16
C GLU A 246 -1.44 -11.70 7.40
N ASP A 247 -1.59 -12.94 7.87
CA ASP A 247 -2.87 -13.49 8.31
C ASP A 247 -3.57 -12.59 9.34
N HIS A 248 -2.89 -12.28 10.44
CA HIS A 248 -3.42 -11.46 11.52
C HIS A 248 -2.60 -10.19 11.70
N VAL A 249 -3.25 -9.02 11.66
CA VAL A 249 -2.59 -7.73 11.83
C VAL A 249 -3.11 -7.03 13.07
N VAL A 250 -2.21 -6.54 13.91
CA VAL A 250 -2.54 -5.65 15.02
C VAL A 250 -2.04 -4.25 14.68
N VAL A 251 -2.90 -3.25 14.77
CA VAL A 251 -2.58 -1.86 14.45
C VAL A 251 -2.63 -1.03 15.71
N SER A 252 -1.55 -0.33 16.05
CA SER A 252 -1.53 0.66 17.14
C SER A 252 -1.57 2.07 16.57
N ILE A 253 -2.65 2.81 16.86
CA ILE A 253 -2.90 4.17 16.35
C ILE A 253 -2.09 5.23 17.09
N VAL A 254 -1.80 5.00 18.37
CA VAL A 254 -0.99 5.83 19.28
C VAL A 254 -1.63 7.14 19.71
N ARG A 255 -2.15 7.90 18.74
CA ARG A 255 -2.63 9.27 18.95
C ARG A 255 -3.93 9.29 19.75
N THR A 256 -4.07 10.31 20.59
CA THR A 256 -5.26 10.60 21.40
C THR A 256 -5.66 12.09 21.39
N SER A 257 -4.84 12.99 20.83
CA SER A 257 -5.15 14.43 20.81
C SER A 257 -5.42 15.01 19.42
N GLY A 258 -4.84 14.44 18.37
CA GLY A 258 -5.02 14.90 17.00
C GLY A 258 -4.66 13.83 15.97
N PRO A 259 -5.10 13.99 14.71
CA PRO A 259 -5.10 12.89 13.75
C PRO A 259 -3.70 12.43 13.33
N GLY A 260 -2.68 13.28 13.48
CA GLY A 260 -1.29 12.90 13.23
C GLY A 260 -1.09 12.19 11.89
N PHE A 261 -0.56 10.96 11.95
CA PHE A 261 -0.32 10.11 10.79
C PHE A 261 -1.59 9.82 9.97
N MET A 262 -2.77 9.75 10.60
CA MET A 262 -4.04 9.44 9.92
C MET A 262 -4.49 10.52 8.93
N LYS A 263 -3.84 11.70 8.92
CA LYS A 263 -4.03 12.70 7.86
C LYS A 263 -3.54 12.20 6.49
N ASN A 264 -2.57 11.27 6.46
CA ASN A 264 -2.08 10.70 5.21
C ASN A 264 -2.94 9.49 4.82
N GLN A 265 -3.88 9.71 3.89
CA GLN A 265 -4.81 8.67 3.43
C GLN A 265 -4.08 7.51 2.74
N ARG A 266 -3.01 7.76 1.97
CA ARG A 266 -2.24 6.70 1.30
C ARG A 266 -1.59 5.74 2.31
N ARG A 267 -0.89 6.29 3.30
CA ARG A 267 -0.24 5.47 4.35
C ARG A 267 -1.27 4.79 5.26
N THR A 268 -2.41 5.43 5.51
CA THR A 268 -3.50 4.80 6.28
C THR A 268 -4.15 3.65 5.49
N ASN A 269 -4.35 3.81 4.17
CA ASN A 269 -4.81 2.71 3.32
C ASN A 269 -3.80 1.55 3.34
N VAL A 270 -2.51 1.85 3.24
CA VAL A 270 -1.44 0.85 3.38
C VAL A 270 -1.58 0.12 4.70
N MET A 271 -1.80 0.79 5.83
CA MET A 271 -1.94 0.15 7.15
C MET A 271 -3.19 -0.75 7.25
N LEU A 272 -4.33 -0.31 6.72
CA LEU A 272 -5.61 -1.02 6.82
C LEU A 272 -5.78 -2.16 5.81
N SER A 273 -4.91 -2.28 4.80
CA SER A 273 -5.03 -3.26 3.70
C SER A 273 -4.09 -4.48 3.80
N ARG A 274 -3.56 -4.75 5.01
CA ARG A 274 -2.45 -5.70 5.22
C ARG A 274 -2.84 -7.07 5.73
N CYS A 275 -4.05 -7.21 6.27
CA CYS A 275 -4.49 -8.48 6.84
C CYS A 275 -5.12 -9.40 5.77
N LYS A 276 -4.88 -10.70 5.90
CA LYS A 276 -5.57 -11.73 5.12
C LYS A 276 -6.76 -12.34 5.86
N ARG A 277 -6.71 -12.38 7.19
CA ARG A 277 -7.73 -13.06 8.01
C ARG A 277 -8.38 -12.16 9.04
N SER A 278 -7.61 -11.45 9.85
CA SER A 278 -8.19 -10.51 10.82
C SER A 278 -7.30 -9.31 11.15
N MET A 279 -7.95 -8.25 11.62
CA MET A 279 -7.33 -7.02 12.06
C MET A 279 -7.88 -6.58 13.43
N LEU A 280 -6.97 -6.21 14.34
CA LEU A 280 -7.31 -5.52 15.59
C LEU A 280 -6.70 -4.12 15.57
N ILE A 281 -7.51 -3.10 15.85
CA ILE A 281 -7.07 -1.70 15.84
C ILE A 281 -7.14 -1.14 17.26
N LEU A 282 -5.98 -0.89 17.85
CA LEU A 282 -5.82 -0.34 19.19
C LEU A 282 -5.92 1.18 19.13
N THR A 283 -6.85 1.75 19.89
CA THR A 283 -7.07 3.20 19.94
C THR A 283 -7.96 3.56 21.13
N HIS A 284 -8.04 4.84 21.45
CA HIS A 284 -9.05 5.34 22.38
C HIS A 284 -10.36 5.57 21.62
N ARG A 285 -11.48 4.97 22.06
CA ARG A 285 -12.76 5.06 21.34
C ARG A 285 -13.28 6.49 21.14
N GLU A 286 -13.31 7.30 22.20
CA GLU A 286 -13.76 8.70 22.11
C GLU A 286 -12.88 9.56 21.19
N PHE A 287 -11.58 9.28 21.09
CA PHE A 287 -10.68 10.01 20.20
C PHE A 287 -11.11 9.91 18.72
N LEU A 288 -11.63 8.75 18.29
CA LEU A 288 -12.13 8.60 16.91
C LEU A 288 -13.37 9.44 16.59
N ARG A 289 -14.03 10.00 17.60
CA ARG A 289 -15.20 10.89 17.44
C ARG A 289 -14.81 12.35 17.27
N TYR A 290 -13.56 12.72 17.52
CA TYR A 290 -13.10 14.10 17.30
C TYR A 290 -13.26 14.48 15.83
N TRP A 291 -13.73 15.70 15.57
CA TRP A 291 -14.19 16.12 14.25
C TRP A 291 -13.21 15.85 13.10
N ASP A 292 -11.92 16.15 13.32
CA ASP A 292 -10.86 15.97 12.33
C ASP A 292 -10.43 14.50 12.21
N VAL A 293 -10.45 13.74 13.31
CA VAL A 293 -10.16 12.30 13.34
C VAL A 293 -11.29 11.48 12.69
N ALA A 294 -12.54 11.84 12.96
CA ALA A 294 -13.74 11.17 12.46
C ALA A 294 -13.91 11.25 10.93
N LYS A 295 -13.12 12.11 10.27
CA LYS A 295 -13.01 12.22 8.81
C LYS A 295 -11.88 11.39 8.22
N THR A 296 -10.93 10.93 9.03
CA THR A 296 -9.84 10.06 8.56
C THR A 296 -10.38 8.69 8.15
N LEU A 297 -9.60 7.91 7.41
CA LEU A 297 -10.00 6.57 6.99
C LEU A 297 -10.26 5.65 8.21
N VAL A 298 -9.46 5.74 9.27
CA VAL A 298 -9.69 4.99 10.53
C VAL A 298 -10.99 5.43 11.21
N GLY A 299 -11.24 6.74 11.30
CA GLY A 299 -12.46 7.28 11.88
C GLY A 299 -13.72 6.87 11.11
N ARG A 300 -13.66 6.83 9.77
CA ARG A 300 -14.75 6.33 8.93
C ARG A 300 -14.97 4.83 9.11
N LEU A 301 -13.90 4.04 9.23
CA LEU A 301 -13.99 2.60 9.52
C LEU A 301 -14.69 2.37 10.87
N ALA A 302 -14.29 3.11 11.91
CA ALA A 302 -14.89 3.00 13.23
C ALA A 302 -16.38 3.38 13.27
N LYS A 303 -16.82 4.32 12.43
CA LYS A 303 -18.24 4.67 12.29
C LYS A 303 -19.08 3.54 11.69
N GLU A 304 -18.48 2.68 10.87
CA GLU A 304 -19.16 1.47 10.35
C GLU A 304 -19.17 0.32 11.38
N HIS A 305 -18.28 0.37 12.39
CA HIS A 305 -18.14 -0.62 13.47
C HIS A 305 -18.96 -0.22 14.71
N THR A 306 -20.29 -0.34 14.60
CA THR A 306 -21.24 0.10 15.63
C THR A 306 -21.74 -1.02 16.54
N HIS A 307 -21.54 -2.29 16.17
CA HIS A 307 -21.98 -3.41 16.98
C HIS A 307 -21.11 -3.53 18.25
N LYS A 308 -21.72 -3.99 19.34
CA LYS A 308 -20.97 -4.24 20.59
C LYS A 308 -19.79 -5.20 20.37
N ALA A 309 -19.98 -6.21 19.52
CA ALA A 309 -18.95 -7.18 19.17
C ALA A 309 -17.80 -6.61 18.33
N ASP A 310 -17.93 -5.39 17.79
CA ASP A 310 -16.87 -4.73 17.02
C ASP A 310 -15.82 -4.06 17.92
N TRP A 311 -16.14 -3.89 19.21
CA TRP A 311 -15.29 -3.23 20.20
C TRP A 311 -14.93 -4.21 21.31
N VAL A 312 -13.64 -4.45 21.46
CA VAL A 312 -13.05 -5.27 22.52
C VAL A 312 -12.58 -4.34 23.63
N THR A 313 -12.99 -4.61 24.86
CA THR A 313 -12.50 -3.86 26.03
C THR A 313 -11.16 -4.42 26.50
N LEU A 314 -10.43 -3.66 27.33
CA LEU A 314 -9.23 -4.19 28.00
C LEU A 314 -9.55 -5.41 28.89
N GLU A 315 -10.72 -5.41 29.54
CA GLU A 315 -11.19 -6.56 30.32
C GLU A 315 -11.40 -7.79 29.43
N ASP A 316 -12.00 -7.63 28.25
CA ASP A 316 -12.16 -8.73 27.31
C ASP A 316 -10.80 -9.30 26.89
N LEU A 317 -9.80 -8.43 26.67
CA LEU A 317 -8.42 -8.85 26.37
C LEU A 317 -7.81 -9.69 27.50
N ASP A 318 -7.90 -9.20 28.74
CA ASP A 318 -7.34 -9.86 29.93
C ASP A 318 -7.97 -11.24 30.19
N PHE A 319 -9.27 -11.39 29.89
CA PHE A 319 -10.01 -12.64 30.08
C PHE A 319 -10.14 -13.49 28.81
N TYR A 320 -9.45 -13.14 27.71
CA TYR A 320 -9.48 -13.87 26.44
C TYR A 320 -10.90 -14.04 25.85
N ARG A 321 -11.79 -13.05 26.04
CA ARG A 321 -13.21 -13.08 25.63
C ARG A 321 -13.48 -12.38 24.29
N TRP A 322 -12.62 -12.60 23.30
CA TRP A 322 -12.70 -11.93 21.99
C TRP A 322 -12.37 -12.84 20.82
#